data_AF-A0A966PUD4-F1
#
_entry.id   AF-A0A966PUD4-F1
#
_cell.length_a   1.000
_cell.length_b   1.000
_cell.length_c   1.000
_cell.angle_alpha   90.00
_cell.angle_beta   90.00
_cell.angle_gamma   90.00
#
_symmetry.space_group_name_H-M   'P 1'
#
loop_
_entity.id
_entity.type
_entity.pdbx_description
1 polymer ?
#
loop_
_entity_poly.entity_id
_entity_poly.type
_entity_poly.pdbx_seq_one_letter_code
_entity_poly.pdbx_strand_id
1 'polypeptide(L)'
;MQEISSILNSKLSPIMIFILVLLVVILYYFHKPISAWLTSLIKRKEKVQDIKSLKSHDIFSTLQRVKQEAMFLKFFSHGKYDETKSRMSADFVRFKCDVCYDKFQTFLDNDFSKLSSDELKQLILSSLWNMHSKYVNEIKNHWIDRGIEKKDVDYVIELFELFRHGVVMGFQHRVEAIFSCEHYDSHFKKILASYNIFAFGIDLLPKDLQDTFESINGKFAQIKYN
;
A
#
# COMPACT_ATOMS: atom_id res chain seq x y z
N MET A 1 -43.45 -34.42 -28.17
CA MET A 1 -43.55 -35.09 -29.48
C MET A 1 -43.46 -34.14 -30.67
N GLN A 2 -43.92 -32.88 -30.59
CA GLN A 2 -43.84 -31.92 -31.71
C GLN A 2 -42.40 -31.58 -32.19
N GLU A 3 -41.42 -31.59 -31.29
CA GLU A 3 -40.02 -31.27 -31.66
C GLU A 3 -39.32 -32.40 -32.43
N ILE A 4 -39.66 -33.66 -32.13
CA ILE A 4 -39.11 -34.84 -32.84
C ILE A 4 -39.65 -34.90 -34.28
N SER A 5 -40.94 -34.57 -34.46
CA SER A 5 -41.54 -34.47 -35.80
C SER A 5 -40.97 -33.32 -36.65
N SER A 6 -40.50 -32.25 -36.03
CA SER A 6 -39.84 -31.13 -36.72
C SER A 6 -38.48 -31.52 -37.31
N ILE A 7 -37.68 -32.28 -36.56
CA ILE A 7 -36.36 -32.76 -36.98
C ILE A 7 -36.48 -33.82 -38.08
N LEU A 8 -37.46 -34.72 -37.99
CA LEU A 8 -37.73 -35.74 -39.00
C LEU A 8 -38.27 -35.16 -40.32
N ASN A 9 -38.90 -33.98 -40.28
CA ASN A 9 -39.36 -33.25 -41.47
C ASN A 9 -38.31 -32.26 -42.01
N SER A 10 -37.11 -32.22 -41.45
CA SER A 10 -36.01 -31.42 -41.98
C SER A 10 -35.46 -32.06 -43.27
N LYS A 11 -35.02 -31.26 -44.24
CA LYS A 11 -34.34 -31.74 -45.47
C LYS A 11 -32.92 -32.28 -45.21
N LEU A 12 -32.63 -32.73 -43.99
CA LEU A 12 -31.31 -33.22 -43.61
C LEU A 12 -31.14 -34.67 -44.06
N SER A 13 -29.97 -34.99 -44.60
CA SER A 13 -29.62 -36.37 -44.93
C SER A 13 -29.70 -37.25 -43.67
N PRO A 14 -30.12 -38.53 -43.77
CA PRO A 14 -30.17 -39.46 -42.64
C PRO A 14 -28.87 -39.50 -41.82
N ILE A 15 -27.72 -39.34 -42.48
CA ILE A 15 -26.40 -39.29 -41.83
C ILE A 15 -26.26 -38.04 -40.95
N MET A 16 -26.78 -36.90 -41.39
CA MET A 16 -26.74 -35.65 -40.61
C MET A 16 -27.67 -35.73 -39.39
N ILE A 17 -28.84 -36.36 -39.53
CA ILE A 17 -29.74 -36.61 -38.40
C ILE A 17 -29.07 -37.53 -37.38
N PHE A 18 -28.40 -38.59 -37.84
CA PHE A 18 -27.65 -39.49 -36.97
C PHE A 18 -26.53 -38.76 -36.21
N ILE A 19 -25.74 -37.94 -36.90
CA ILE A 19 -24.69 -37.12 -36.29
C ILE A 19 -25.27 -36.14 -35.26
N LEU A 20 -26.41 -35.51 -35.56
CA LEU A 20 -27.06 -34.54 -34.68
C LEU A 20 -27.58 -35.21 -33.40
N VAL A 21 -28.23 -36.37 -33.51
CA VAL A 21 -28.67 -37.17 -32.37
C VAL A 21 -27.46 -37.60 -31.52
N LEU A 22 -26.39 -38.06 -32.16
CA LEU A 22 -25.16 -38.46 -31.47
C LEU A 22 -24.52 -37.27 -30.73
N LEU A 23 -24.50 -36.09 -31.35
CA LEU A 23 -24.05 -34.83 -30.73
C LEU A 23 -24.88 -34.46 -29.50
N VAL A 24 -26.21 -34.58 -29.59
CA VAL A 24 -27.11 -34.30 -28.45
C VAL A 24 -26.87 -35.28 -27.31
N VAL A 25 -26.69 -36.57 -27.61
CA VAL A 25 -26.38 -37.59 -26.59
C VAL A 25 -25.03 -37.30 -25.93
N ILE A 26 -23.99 -36.99 -26.72
CA ILE A 26 -22.67 -36.62 -26.19
C ILE A 26 -22.79 -35.37 -25.33
N LEU A 27 -23.45 -34.31 -25.80
CA LEU A 27 -23.63 -33.09 -25.04
C LEU A 27 -24.42 -33.34 -23.75
N TYR A 28 -25.44 -34.19 -23.77
CA TYR A 28 -26.23 -34.52 -22.58
C TYR A 28 -25.40 -35.25 -21.51
N TYR A 29 -24.67 -36.30 -21.89
CA TYR A 29 -23.85 -37.08 -20.94
C TYR A 29 -22.58 -36.36 -20.52
N PHE A 30 -21.96 -35.58 -21.41
CA PHE A 30 -20.69 -34.88 -21.17
C PHE A 30 -20.86 -33.37 -20.90
N HIS A 31 -22.07 -32.87 -20.63
CA HIS A 31 -22.29 -31.43 -20.38
C HIS A 31 -21.41 -30.89 -19.25
N LYS A 32 -21.19 -31.66 -18.18
CA LYS A 32 -20.34 -31.25 -17.04
C LYS A 32 -18.86 -31.13 -17.42
N PRO A 33 -18.20 -32.16 -17.99
CA PRO A 33 -16.80 -32.02 -18.41
C PRO A 33 -16.63 -31.00 -19.55
N ILE A 34 -17.57 -30.91 -20.49
CA ILE A 34 -17.50 -29.93 -21.60
C ILE A 34 -17.63 -28.50 -21.07
N SER A 35 -18.57 -28.23 -20.17
CA SER A 35 -18.71 -26.90 -19.55
C SER A 35 -17.52 -26.55 -18.67
N ALA A 36 -16.95 -27.49 -17.91
CA ALA A 36 -15.73 -27.29 -17.15
C ALA A 36 -14.51 -26.99 -18.04
N TRP A 37 -14.40 -27.66 -19.19
CA TRP A 37 -13.34 -27.42 -20.18
C TRP A 37 -13.53 -26.09 -20.94
N LEU A 38 -14.75 -25.74 -21.32
CA LEU A 38 -15.03 -24.43 -21.94
C LEU A 38 -14.79 -23.28 -20.95
N THR A 39 -15.21 -23.42 -19.70
CA THR A 39 -14.96 -22.41 -18.67
C THR A 39 -13.48 -22.31 -18.32
N SER A 40 -12.69 -23.38 -18.37
CA SER A 40 -11.24 -23.31 -18.19
C SER A 40 -10.51 -22.64 -19.36
N LEU A 41 -11.03 -22.75 -20.59
CA LEU A 41 -10.54 -22.01 -21.76
C LEU A 41 -10.94 -20.53 -21.76
N ILE A 42 -12.11 -20.20 -21.21
CA ILE A 42 -12.65 -18.83 -21.12
C ILE A 42 -12.16 -18.09 -19.87
N LYS A 43 -11.61 -18.80 -18.86
CA LYS A 43 -10.84 -18.18 -17.78
C LYS A 43 -9.66 -17.45 -18.41
N ARG A 44 -9.87 -16.16 -18.72
CA ARG A 44 -8.86 -15.18 -19.10
C ARG A 44 -7.63 -15.51 -18.28
N LYS A 45 -6.51 -15.83 -18.93
CA LYS A 45 -5.20 -15.75 -18.28
C LYS A 45 -5.19 -14.41 -17.56
N GLU A 46 -5.26 -14.43 -16.22
CA GLU A 46 -5.09 -13.21 -15.45
C GLU A 46 -3.78 -12.62 -15.94
N LYS A 47 -3.86 -11.39 -16.48
CA LYS A 47 -2.69 -10.73 -17.01
C LYS A 47 -1.71 -10.62 -15.85
N VAL A 48 -0.57 -11.29 -15.94
CA VAL A 48 0.47 -11.20 -14.91
C VAL A 48 0.78 -9.72 -14.72
N GLN A 49 0.40 -9.20 -13.55
CA GLN A 49 0.53 -7.78 -13.25
C GLN A 49 2.00 -7.52 -12.87
N ASP A 50 2.61 -6.59 -13.60
CA ASP A 50 3.99 -6.20 -13.35
C ASP A 50 4.05 -5.34 -12.08
N ILE A 51 4.85 -5.74 -11.09
CA ILE A 51 5.06 -5.00 -9.84
C ILE A 51 5.57 -3.59 -10.11
N LYS A 52 6.35 -3.38 -11.18
CA LYS A 52 6.83 -2.03 -11.54
C LYS A 52 5.69 -1.09 -11.94
N SER A 53 4.54 -1.61 -12.36
CA SER A 53 3.36 -0.77 -12.61
C SER A 53 2.83 -0.09 -11.34
N LEU A 54 3.17 -0.58 -10.15
CA LEU A 54 2.85 0.09 -8.88
C LEU A 54 3.59 1.42 -8.70
N LYS A 55 4.52 1.80 -9.57
CA LYS A 55 5.09 3.16 -9.58
C LYS A 55 4.05 4.25 -9.86
N SER A 56 2.89 3.90 -10.42
CA SER A 56 1.75 4.80 -10.58
C SER A 56 0.73 4.73 -9.43
N HIS A 57 1.06 4.06 -8.33
CA HIS A 57 0.20 3.94 -7.16
C HIS A 57 -0.03 5.32 -6.50
N ASP A 58 -1.20 5.53 -5.91
CA ASP A 58 -1.61 6.82 -5.34
C ASP A 58 -0.74 7.28 -4.15
N ILE A 59 -0.16 6.35 -3.39
CA ILE A 59 0.85 6.59 -2.33
C ILE A 59 1.88 7.68 -2.68
N PHE A 60 2.36 7.72 -3.93
CA PHE A 60 3.33 8.73 -4.37
C PHE A 60 2.71 10.13 -4.44
N SER A 61 1.49 10.22 -4.98
CA SER A 61 0.73 11.48 -5.01
C SER A 61 0.28 11.92 -3.62
N THR A 62 -0.08 10.96 -2.75
CA THR A 62 -0.42 11.17 -1.34
C THR A 62 0.77 11.74 -0.57
N LEU A 63 1.98 11.17 -0.72
CA LEU A 63 3.18 11.70 -0.08
C LEU A 63 3.47 13.15 -0.48
N GLN A 64 3.30 13.48 -1.76
CA GLN A 64 3.48 14.85 -2.24
C GLN A 64 2.42 15.79 -1.67
N ARG A 65 1.14 15.38 -1.67
CA ARG A 65 0.06 16.19 -1.09
C ARG A 65 0.27 16.44 0.39
N VAL A 66 0.53 15.40 1.18
CA VAL A 66 0.73 15.50 2.64
C VAL A 66 1.94 16.37 2.97
N LYS A 67 3.02 16.29 2.18
CA LYS A 67 4.17 17.20 2.30
C LYS A 67 3.77 18.67 2.11
N GLN A 68 2.83 18.97 1.21
CA GLN A 68 2.32 20.32 1.02
C GLN A 68 1.40 20.76 2.15
N GLU A 69 0.48 19.89 2.58
CA GLU A 69 -0.47 20.17 3.67
C GLU A 69 0.25 20.49 4.98
N ALA A 70 1.33 19.76 5.28
CA ALA A 70 2.11 19.98 6.49
C ALA A 70 2.76 21.37 6.58
N MET A 71 3.03 22.03 5.44
CA MET A 71 3.55 23.40 5.44
C MET A 71 2.53 24.44 5.94
N PHE A 72 1.24 24.08 5.96
CA PHE A 72 0.17 24.94 6.44
C PHE A 72 -0.25 24.63 7.89
N LEU A 73 0.31 23.59 8.52
CA LEU A 73 0.04 23.30 9.92
C LEU A 73 0.65 24.40 10.80
N LYS A 74 -0.20 24.99 11.65
CA LYS A 74 0.18 26.05 12.58
C LYS A 74 -0.03 25.58 14.00
N PHE A 75 1.01 25.70 14.80
CA PHE A 75 0.97 25.33 16.21
C PHE A 75 0.96 26.56 17.09
N PHE A 76 0.36 26.39 18.27
CA PHE A 76 0.25 27.43 19.27
C PHE A 76 0.77 26.92 20.62
N SER A 77 1.52 27.76 21.32
CA SER A 77 2.01 27.53 22.67
C SER A 77 1.45 28.63 23.57
N HIS A 78 0.67 28.26 24.60
CA HIS A 78 -0.04 29.20 25.48
C HIS A 78 -0.89 30.25 24.72
N GLY A 79 -1.58 29.82 23.66
CA GLY A 79 -2.44 30.70 22.85
C GLY A 79 -1.70 31.66 21.91
N LYS A 80 -0.36 31.60 21.86
CA LYS A 80 0.46 32.38 20.91
C LYS A 80 1.00 31.47 19.81
N TYR A 81 1.07 32.00 18.60
CA TYR A 81 1.64 31.27 17.47
C TYR A 81 3.09 30.87 17.77
N ASP A 82 3.37 29.58 17.60
CA ASP A 82 4.69 28.98 17.82
C ASP A 82 5.32 28.67 16.46
N GLU A 83 6.09 29.63 15.96
CA GLU A 83 6.75 29.54 14.66
C GLU A 83 7.79 28.41 14.63
N THR A 84 8.59 28.27 15.68
CA THR A 84 9.61 27.21 15.80
C THR A 84 8.95 25.84 15.66
N LYS A 85 7.89 25.59 16.44
CA LYS A 85 7.14 24.34 16.42
C LYS A 85 6.56 24.03 15.05
N SER A 86 5.99 25.04 14.39
CA SER A 86 5.42 24.93 13.05
C SER A 86 6.49 24.62 11.99
N ARG A 87 7.64 25.31 12.02
CA ARG A 87 8.76 25.05 11.11
C ARG A 87 9.37 23.66 11.32
N MET A 88 9.59 23.26 12.57
CA MET A 88 10.11 21.93 12.91
C MET A 88 9.16 20.82 12.46
N SER A 89 7.86 20.98 12.66
CA SER A 89 6.84 20.02 12.19
C SER A 89 6.85 19.88 10.67
N ALA A 90 6.87 21.00 9.95
CA ALA A 90 6.93 21.00 8.48
C ALA A 90 8.21 20.31 7.96
N ASP A 91 9.37 20.57 8.57
CA ASP A 91 10.60 19.88 8.23
C ASP A 91 10.50 18.37 8.47
N PHE A 92 9.98 17.96 9.64
CA PHE A 92 9.82 16.55 9.97
C PHE A 92 8.98 15.81 8.92
N VAL A 93 7.84 16.38 8.52
CA VAL A 93 7.01 15.79 7.46
C VAL A 93 7.75 15.73 6.15
N ARG A 94 8.42 16.81 5.76
CA ARG A 94 9.17 16.88 4.50
C ARG A 94 10.20 15.75 4.40
N PHE A 95 11.06 15.61 5.40
CA PHE A 95 12.08 14.56 5.42
C PHE A 95 11.44 13.15 5.42
N LYS A 96 10.40 12.94 6.23
CA LYS A 96 9.67 11.65 6.25
C LYS A 96 9.07 11.32 4.88
N CYS A 97 8.39 12.27 4.26
CA CYS A 97 7.76 12.08 2.96
C CYS A 97 8.78 11.81 1.85
N ASP A 98 9.88 12.57 1.81
CA ASP A 98 10.93 12.42 0.79
C ASP A 98 11.64 11.06 0.92
N VAL A 99 12.03 10.67 2.14
CA VAL A 99 12.63 9.35 2.38
C VAL A 99 11.68 8.21 2.04
N CYS A 100 10.40 8.31 2.44
CA CYS A 100 9.42 7.28 2.12
C CYS A 100 9.16 7.19 0.61
N TYR A 101 9.06 8.32 -0.08
CA TYR A 101 8.87 8.36 -1.53
C TYR A 101 9.98 7.61 -2.26
N ASP A 102 11.24 7.97 -1.99
CA ASP A 102 12.41 7.33 -2.60
C ASP A 102 12.47 5.84 -2.28
N LYS A 103 12.17 5.46 -1.04
CA LYS A 103 12.24 4.08 -0.59
C LYS A 103 11.11 3.22 -1.15
N PHE A 104 9.89 3.71 -1.27
CA PHE A 104 8.83 3.00 -1.98
C PHE A 104 9.17 2.84 -3.46
N GLN A 105 9.65 3.91 -4.10
CA GLN A 105 10.00 3.86 -5.52
C GLN A 105 11.11 2.84 -5.80
N THR A 106 12.20 2.87 -5.01
CA THR A 106 13.34 1.95 -5.14
C THR A 106 13.00 0.54 -4.66
N PHE A 107 12.06 0.38 -3.73
CA PHE A 107 11.56 -0.94 -3.33
C PHE A 107 10.99 -1.69 -4.54
N LEU A 108 10.24 -1.02 -5.41
CA LEU A 108 9.66 -1.63 -6.62
C LEU A 108 10.70 -2.04 -7.68
N ASP A 109 11.96 -1.61 -7.53
CA ASP A 109 13.06 -2.00 -8.43
C ASP A 109 13.76 -3.31 -8.01
N ASN A 110 13.39 -3.90 -6.87
CA ASN A 110 13.89 -5.21 -6.45
C ASN A 110 13.42 -6.34 -7.39
N ASP A 111 14.18 -7.43 -7.44
CA ASP A 111 13.78 -8.66 -8.11
C ASP A 111 12.92 -9.52 -7.19
N PHE A 112 11.61 -9.57 -7.46
CA PHE A 112 10.63 -10.34 -6.68
C PHE A 112 10.40 -11.75 -7.22
N SER A 113 11.04 -12.14 -8.33
CA SER A 113 10.75 -13.38 -9.06
C SER A 113 11.12 -14.65 -8.29
N LYS A 114 12.10 -14.55 -7.38
CA LYS A 114 12.64 -15.68 -6.63
C LYS A 114 12.29 -15.66 -5.14
N LEU A 115 11.60 -14.63 -4.67
CA LEU A 115 11.24 -14.53 -3.26
C LEU A 115 10.11 -15.50 -2.93
N SER A 116 10.17 -16.10 -1.76
CA SER A 116 9.01 -16.70 -1.12
C SER A 116 8.10 -15.60 -0.54
N SER A 117 6.87 -16.00 -0.21
CA SER A 117 5.92 -15.12 0.47
C SER A 117 6.49 -14.57 1.79
N ASP A 118 7.18 -15.39 2.57
CA ASP A 118 7.74 -14.96 3.85
C ASP A 118 8.95 -14.04 3.68
N GLU A 119 9.81 -14.29 2.70
CA GLU A 119 10.92 -13.37 2.38
C GLU A 119 10.40 -12.01 1.92
N LEU A 120 9.34 -11.98 1.11
CA LEU A 120 8.71 -10.72 0.71
C LEU A 120 8.12 -9.98 1.93
N LYS A 121 7.48 -10.70 2.86
CA LYS A 121 6.96 -10.12 4.11
C LYS A 121 8.08 -9.45 4.90
N GLN A 122 9.19 -10.16 5.11
CA GLN A 122 10.34 -9.64 5.82
C GLN A 122 11.00 -8.47 5.09
N LEU A 123 11.03 -8.49 3.76
CA LEU A 123 11.54 -7.39 2.96
C LEU A 123 10.69 -6.12 3.11
N ILE A 124 9.35 -6.25 3.13
CA ILE A 124 8.44 -5.11 3.38
C ILE A 124 8.65 -4.56 4.80
N LEU A 125 8.63 -5.42 5.82
CA LEU A 125 8.78 -5.01 7.21
C LEU A 125 10.14 -4.34 7.46
N SER A 126 11.24 -4.95 6.99
CA SER A 126 12.57 -4.35 7.10
C SER A 126 12.67 -3.02 6.35
N SER A 127 12.00 -2.87 5.20
CA SER A 127 11.94 -1.59 4.48
C SER A 127 11.23 -0.50 5.29
N LEU A 128 10.16 -0.83 6.03
CA LEU A 128 9.49 0.10 6.95
C LEU A 128 10.43 0.58 8.07
N TRP A 129 11.14 -0.34 8.71
CA TRP A 129 12.11 0.00 9.75
C TRP A 129 13.27 0.84 9.21
N ASN A 130 13.78 0.49 8.03
CA ASN A 130 14.87 1.23 7.38
C ASN A 130 14.46 2.64 6.95
N MET A 131 13.24 2.82 6.42
CA MET A 131 12.67 4.13 6.13
C MET A 131 12.63 4.99 7.39
N HIS A 132 12.13 4.40 8.47
CA HIS A 132 12.04 5.06 9.75
C HIS A 132 13.39 5.54 10.30
N SER A 133 14.34 4.62 10.45
CA SER A 133 15.68 4.95 10.94
C SER A 133 16.36 6.01 10.07
N LYS A 134 16.14 5.95 8.74
CA LYS A 134 16.74 6.91 7.81
C LYS A 134 16.20 8.33 8.03
N TYR A 135 14.88 8.54 7.98
CA TYR A 135 14.37 9.92 8.12
C TYR A 135 14.62 10.49 9.51
N VAL A 136 14.62 9.66 10.58
CA VAL A 136 14.94 10.13 11.94
C VAL A 136 16.37 10.62 12.02
N ASN A 137 17.32 9.91 11.43
CA ASN A 137 18.71 10.34 11.41
C ASN A 137 18.89 11.63 10.58
N GLU A 138 18.23 11.73 9.44
CA GLU A 138 18.30 12.93 8.59
C GLU A 138 17.73 14.17 9.27
N ILE A 139 16.57 14.06 9.93
CA ILE A 139 15.96 15.21 10.63
C ILE A 139 16.77 15.60 11.87
N LYS A 140 17.34 14.64 12.61
CA LYS A 140 18.23 14.92 13.74
C LYS A 140 19.42 15.76 13.29
N ASN A 141 20.11 15.33 12.23
CA ASN A 141 21.26 16.04 11.68
C ASN A 141 20.86 17.43 11.20
N HIS A 142 19.76 17.54 10.45
CA HIS A 142 19.25 18.82 9.96
C HIS A 142 18.95 19.82 11.09
N TRP A 143 18.35 19.37 12.19
CA TRP A 143 18.08 20.25 13.34
C TRP A 143 19.33 20.64 14.12
N ILE A 144 20.30 19.73 14.27
CA ILE A 144 21.60 20.03 14.88
C ILE A 144 22.37 21.05 14.03
N ASP A 145 22.39 20.88 12.71
CA ASP A 145 23.06 21.79 11.77
C ASP A 145 22.45 23.20 11.78
N ARG A 146 21.18 23.33 12.19
CA ARG A 146 20.50 24.62 12.41
C ARG A 146 20.72 25.23 13.80
N GLY A 147 21.57 24.61 14.62
CA GLY A 147 21.98 25.13 15.91
C GLY A 147 21.05 24.79 17.08
N ILE A 148 20.14 23.82 16.91
CA ILE A 148 19.36 23.30 18.04
C ILE A 148 20.27 22.45 18.92
N GLU A 149 20.22 22.64 20.23
CA GLU A 149 20.97 21.81 21.17
C GLU A 149 20.58 20.33 21.00
N LYS A 150 21.59 19.45 20.97
CA LYS A 150 21.38 18.01 20.83
C LYS A 150 20.37 17.46 21.85
N LYS A 151 20.36 17.96 23.09
CA LYS A 151 19.41 17.52 24.13
C LYS A 151 17.96 17.80 23.73
N ASP A 152 17.71 18.92 23.06
CA ASP A 152 16.38 19.34 22.66
C ASP A 152 15.94 18.57 21.42
N VAL A 153 16.85 18.32 20.48
CA VAL A 153 16.64 17.40 19.34
C VAL A 153 16.28 15.99 19.82
N ASP A 154 17.08 15.41 20.72
CA ASP A 154 16.85 14.06 21.22
C ASP A 154 15.52 13.96 21.97
N TYR A 155 15.17 14.96 22.77
CA TYR A 155 13.87 15.03 23.44
C TYR A 155 12.70 15.11 22.47
N VAL A 156 12.78 15.96 21.45
CA VAL A 156 11.73 16.10 20.44
C VAL A 156 11.55 14.77 19.69
N ILE A 157 12.64 14.07 19.37
CA ILE A 157 12.58 12.75 18.71
C ILE A 157 12.00 11.68 19.64
N GLU A 158 12.40 11.63 20.90
CA GLU A 158 11.85 10.68 21.88
C GLU A 158 10.32 10.78 21.97
N LEU A 159 9.78 12.00 21.93
CA LEU A 159 8.34 12.22 21.91
C LEU A 159 7.67 11.70 20.62
N PHE A 160 8.31 11.87 19.46
CA PHE A 160 7.82 11.24 18.23
C PHE A 160 7.86 9.72 18.28
N GLU A 161 8.91 9.14 18.89
CA GLU A 161 9.02 7.69 19.04
C GLU A 161 7.88 7.10 19.89
N LEU A 162 7.47 7.79 20.96
CA LEU A 162 6.34 7.39 21.80
C LEU A 162 5.04 7.30 20.99
N PHE A 163 4.75 8.31 20.17
CA PHE A 163 3.59 8.29 19.30
C PHE A 163 3.70 7.22 18.19
N ARG A 164 4.89 7.11 17.59
CA ARG A 164 5.15 6.22 16.46
C ARG A 164 4.91 4.74 16.78
N HIS A 165 5.23 4.31 18.00
CA HIS A 165 5.18 2.90 18.37
C HIS A 165 3.83 2.26 18.01
N GLY A 166 2.72 2.90 18.38
CA GLY A 166 1.37 2.40 18.07
C GLY A 166 1.08 2.31 16.57
N VAL A 167 1.49 3.32 15.80
CA VAL A 167 1.29 3.37 14.34
C VAL A 167 2.08 2.26 13.64
N VAL A 168 3.35 2.06 14.02
CA VAL A 168 4.20 1.05 13.38
C VAL A 168 3.76 -0.37 13.74
N MET A 169 3.36 -0.63 14.98
CA MET A 169 2.75 -1.90 15.35
C MET A 169 1.46 -2.16 14.57
N GLY A 170 0.64 -1.13 14.37
CA GLY A 170 -0.54 -1.19 13.52
C GLY A 170 -0.21 -1.59 12.08
N PHE A 171 0.81 -0.98 11.47
CA PHE A 171 1.27 -1.37 10.13
C PHE A 171 1.77 -2.80 10.08
N GLN A 172 2.57 -3.23 11.06
CA GLN A 172 3.10 -4.59 11.11
C GLN A 172 1.96 -5.62 11.15
N HIS A 173 0.97 -5.45 12.04
CA HIS A 173 -0.18 -6.36 12.11
C HIS A 173 -0.99 -6.39 10.81
N ARG A 174 -1.11 -5.25 10.10
CA ARG A 174 -1.81 -5.20 8.80
C ARG A 174 -1.04 -5.93 7.72
N VAL A 175 0.29 -5.78 7.67
CA VAL A 175 1.14 -6.54 6.75
C VAL A 175 1.03 -8.04 7.06
N GLU A 176 1.11 -8.45 8.31
CA GLU A 176 0.93 -9.86 8.70
C GLU A 176 -0.43 -10.42 8.25
N ALA A 177 -1.51 -9.64 8.42
CA ALA A 177 -2.85 -10.01 7.97
C ALA A 177 -2.95 -10.13 6.44
N ILE A 178 -2.32 -9.24 5.67
CA ILE A 178 -2.25 -9.32 4.20
C ILE A 178 -1.55 -10.62 3.79
N PHE A 179 -0.44 -10.97 4.42
CA PHE A 179 0.33 -12.16 4.05
C PHE A 179 -0.33 -13.48 4.48
N SER A 180 -1.24 -13.42 5.47
CA SER A 180 -2.03 -14.56 5.94
C SER A 180 -3.36 -14.73 5.17
N CYS A 181 -3.72 -13.78 4.29
CA CYS A 181 -4.98 -13.81 3.56
C CYS A 181 -4.83 -14.49 2.20
N GLU A 182 -5.65 -15.53 1.96
CA GLU A 182 -5.64 -16.32 0.73
C GLU A 182 -6.03 -15.53 -0.53
N HIS A 183 -6.75 -14.41 -0.37
CA HIS A 183 -7.15 -13.55 -1.50
C HIS A 183 -5.98 -12.81 -2.15
N TYR A 184 -4.88 -12.61 -1.42
CA TYR A 184 -3.66 -12.02 -1.96
C TYR A 184 -2.71 -13.12 -2.44
N ASP A 185 -3.06 -13.76 -3.55
CA ASP A 185 -2.39 -14.94 -4.11
C ASP A 185 -1.04 -14.67 -4.80
N SER A 186 -0.66 -13.40 -4.98
CA SER A 186 0.54 -13.00 -5.72
C SER A 186 1.29 -11.87 -5.03
N HIS A 187 2.60 -11.78 -5.30
CA HIS A 187 3.43 -10.69 -4.80
C HIS A 187 2.89 -9.32 -5.18
N PHE A 188 2.39 -9.17 -6.41
CA PHE A 188 1.75 -7.93 -6.85
C PHE A 188 0.61 -7.54 -5.93
N LYS A 189 -0.35 -8.44 -5.69
CA LYS A 189 -1.52 -8.17 -4.84
C LYS A 189 -1.12 -7.87 -3.39
N LYS A 190 -0.11 -8.55 -2.85
CA LYS A 190 0.42 -8.29 -1.48
C LYS A 190 1.09 -6.93 -1.35
N ILE A 191 1.91 -6.54 -2.34
CA ILE A 191 2.58 -5.23 -2.35
C ILE A 191 1.54 -4.13 -2.54
N LEU A 192 0.61 -4.29 -3.49
CA LEU A 192 -0.50 -3.37 -3.70
C LEU A 192 -1.31 -3.16 -2.41
N ALA A 193 -1.72 -4.24 -1.74
CA ALA A 193 -2.46 -4.13 -0.49
C ALA A 193 -1.65 -3.43 0.61
N SER A 194 -0.35 -3.70 0.68
CA SER A 194 0.55 -3.03 1.63
C SER A 194 0.66 -1.54 1.33
N TYR A 195 0.81 -1.17 0.06
CA TYR A 195 0.89 0.23 -0.39
C TYR A 195 -0.43 0.98 -0.12
N ASN A 196 -1.59 0.35 -0.30
CA ASN A 196 -2.88 0.93 0.08
C ASN A 196 -2.95 1.25 1.58
N ILE A 197 -2.51 0.33 2.43
CA ILE A 197 -2.48 0.56 3.89
C ILE A 197 -1.50 1.68 4.24
N PHE A 198 -0.31 1.72 3.61
CA PHE A 198 0.66 2.77 3.85
C PHE A 198 0.17 4.14 3.37
N ALA A 199 -0.46 4.23 2.20
CA ALA A 199 -1.08 5.44 1.69
C ALA A 199 -2.12 5.98 2.69
N PHE A 200 -2.99 5.12 3.20
CA PHE A 200 -3.96 5.50 4.22
C PHE A 200 -3.30 6.04 5.50
N GLY A 201 -2.24 5.40 5.99
CA GLY A 201 -1.56 5.91 7.18
C GLY A 201 -0.73 7.18 6.92
N ILE A 202 -0.29 7.43 5.68
CA ILE A 202 0.33 8.71 5.30
C ILE A 202 -0.72 9.81 5.26
N ASP A 203 -1.95 9.53 4.80
CA ASP A 203 -3.06 10.50 4.81
C ASP A 203 -3.41 11.00 6.21
N LEU A 204 -3.24 10.15 7.23
CA LEU A 204 -3.50 10.52 8.62
C LEU A 204 -2.37 11.33 9.25
N LEU A 205 -1.19 11.39 8.61
CA LEU A 205 0.01 12.01 9.17
C LEU A 205 -0.19 13.49 9.61
N PRO A 206 -0.85 14.38 8.85
CA PRO A 206 -1.05 15.76 9.28
C PRO A 206 -1.84 15.86 10.59
N LYS A 207 -2.89 15.06 10.73
CA LYS A 207 -3.74 15.01 11.92
C LYS A 207 -2.97 14.45 13.11
N ASP A 208 -2.30 13.32 12.90
CA ASP A 208 -1.48 12.65 13.92
C ASP A 208 -0.38 13.55 14.46
N LEU A 209 0.24 14.34 13.58
CA LEU A 209 1.24 15.34 13.97
C LEU A 209 0.61 16.51 14.70
N GLN A 210 -0.59 16.94 14.30
CA GLN A 210 -1.30 17.98 15.02
C GLN A 210 -1.52 17.57 16.49
N ASP A 211 -2.09 16.38 16.70
CA ASP A 211 -2.34 15.84 18.04
C ASP A 211 -1.03 15.65 18.83
N THR A 212 0.00 15.10 18.19
CA THR A 212 1.31 14.87 18.82
C THR A 212 1.96 16.18 19.23
N PHE A 213 2.12 17.12 18.30
CA PHE A 213 2.77 18.40 18.58
C PHE A 213 1.93 19.21 19.57
N GLU A 214 0.60 19.27 19.48
CA GLU A 214 -0.24 19.99 20.46
C GLU A 214 -0.10 19.43 21.88
N SER A 215 0.03 18.10 22.04
CA SER A 215 0.30 17.47 23.34
C SER A 215 1.65 17.91 23.96
N ILE A 216 2.58 18.40 23.13
CA ILE A 216 3.90 18.88 23.55
C ILE A 216 3.84 20.39 23.71
N ASN A 217 3.36 20.85 24.87
CA ASN A 217 3.23 22.27 25.17
C ASN A 217 4.44 22.80 25.95
N GLY A 218 5.01 23.93 25.51
CA GLY A 218 6.00 24.72 26.26
C GLY A 218 7.49 24.47 25.98
N LYS A 219 7.91 23.27 25.54
CA LYS A 219 9.35 22.99 25.27
C LYS A 219 9.85 23.66 23.98
N PHE A 220 9.04 23.68 22.93
CA PHE A 220 9.40 24.32 21.65
C PHE A 220 9.62 25.83 21.77
N ALA A 221 8.93 26.50 22.72
CA ALA A 221 9.09 27.92 22.97
C ALA A 221 10.50 28.31 23.48
N GLN A 222 11.27 27.33 23.99
CA GLN A 222 12.63 27.53 24.48
C GLN A 222 13.68 27.23 23.41
N ILE A 223 13.29 26.62 22.28
CA ILE A 223 14.18 26.24 21.19
C ILE A 223 14.36 27.44 20.25
N LYS A 224 15.61 27.88 20.08
CA LYS A 224 15.97 28.87 19.05
C LYS A 224 16.16 28.15 17.72
N TYR A 225 15.19 28.30 16.82
CA TYR A 225 15.20 27.71 15.50
C TYR A 225 15.44 28.81 14.45
N ASN A 226 16.64 28.84 13.86
CA ASN A 226 17.04 29.82 12.85
C ASN A 226 16.73 29.30 11.42
#